data_AF-A0A2N3FI43-F1
#
_entry.id   AF-A0A2N3FI43-F1
#
_cell.length_a   1.000
_cell.length_b   1.000
_cell.length_c   1.000
_cell.angle_alpha   90.00
_cell.angle_beta   90.00
_cell.angle_gamma   90.00
#
_symmetry.space_group_name_H-M   'P 1'
#
loop_
_entity.id
_entity.type
_entity.pdbx_description
1 polymer ?
#
loop_
_entity_poly.entity_id
_entity_poly.type
_entity_poly.pdbx_seq_one_letter_code
_entity_poly.pdbx_strand_id
1 'polypeptide(L)'
;MNELTKYDDGSPIGEPTRRMLAFFRWEHLRADLQPVSAACSNLAHEMARTLPDGPELTAGLRKLLEAKDCFVRADVEARNG
;
A
#
# COMPACT_ATOMS: atom_id res chain seq x y z
N MET A 1 6.96 -2.36 15.68
CA MET A 1 6.01 -2.53 14.56
C MET A 1 4.63 -2.45 15.21
N ASN A 2 3.97 -1.30 15.11
CA ASN A 2 2.65 -1.11 15.69
C ASN A 2 1.72 -2.13 15.04
N GLU A 3 0.99 -2.93 15.83
CA GLU A 3 -0.01 -3.84 15.25
C GLU A 3 -0.96 -3.01 14.40
N LEU A 4 -1.14 -3.43 13.14
CA LEU A 4 -2.10 -2.79 12.26
C LEU A 4 -3.50 -3.19 12.70
N THR A 5 -4.15 -2.31 13.44
CA THR A 5 -5.51 -2.49 13.92
C THR A 5 -6.51 -1.86 12.95
N LYS A 6 -7.61 -2.56 12.70
CA LYS A 6 -8.89 -2.03 12.24
C LYS A 6 -9.41 -1.10 13.32
N TYR A 7 -9.78 0.12 12.92
CA TYR A 7 -10.35 1.14 13.81
C TYR A 7 -9.46 1.49 15.02
N ASP A 8 -9.93 2.45 15.81
CA ASP A 8 -9.31 2.83 17.08
C ASP A 8 -9.61 1.83 18.20
N ASP A 9 -10.39 0.77 17.92
CA ASP A 9 -10.84 -0.24 18.89
C ASP A 9 -9.89 -1.44 19.04
N GLY A 10 -8.82 -1.49 18.25
CA GLY A 10 -7.81 -2.54 18.32
C GLY A 10 -8.17 -3.83 17.57
N SER A 11 -9.28 -3.87 16.84
CA SER A 11 -9.66 -5.04 16.03
C SER A 11 -8.54 -5.40 15.04
N PRO A 12 -8.25 -6.68 14.75
CA PRO A 12 -7.17 -7.01 13.83
C PRO A 12 -7.61 -6.80 12.37
N ILE A 13 -6.71 -6.31 11.52
CA ILE A 13 -6.89 -6.40 10.06
C ILE A 13 -6.93 -7.88 9.65
N GLY A 14 -7.90 -8.27 8.84
CA GLY A 14 -8.05 -9.62 8.31
C GLY A 14 -6.85 -10.09 7.50
N GLU A 15 -6.58 -11.40 7.54
CA GLU A 15 -5.41 -12.03 6.92
C GLU A 15 -5.21 -11.66 5.43
N PRO A 16 -6.24 -11.69 4.56
CA PRO A 16 -6.07 -11.34 3.15
C PRO A 16 -5.61 -9.89 2.96
N THR A 17 -6.23 -8.95 3.68
CA THR A 17 -5.87 -7.53 3.67
C THR A 17 -4.45 -7.32 4.18
N ARG A 18 -4.07 -8.00 5.27
CA ARG A 18 -2.72 -7.90 5.85
C ARG A 18 -1.64 -8.38 4.88
N ARG A 19 -1.88 -9.48 4.16
CA ARG A 19 -0.96 -9.95 3.11
C ARG A 19 -0.80 -8.94 2.00
N MET A 20 -1.88 -8.26 1.60
CA MET A 20 -1.81 -7.20 0.60
C MET A 20 -0.93 -6.03 1.05
N LEU A 21 -1.06 -5.59 2.31
CA LEU A 21 -0.27 -4.48 2.86
C LEU A 21 1.24 -4.75 2.86
N ALA A 22 1.68 -6.00 2.96
CA ALA A 22 3.10 -6.34 2.89
C ALA A 22 3.76 -5.95 1.55
N PHE A 23 3.00 -5.91 0.45
CA PHE A 23 3.48 -5.48 -0.87
C PHE A 23 3.58 -3.95 -1.01
N PHE A 24 3.07 -3.19 -0.04
CA PHE A 24 3.16 -1.73 -0.01
C PHE A 24 4.35 -1.19 0.79
N ARG A 25 5.24 -2.06 1.31
CA ARG A 25 6.54 -1.61 1.81
C ARG A 25 7.33 -0.96 0.67
N TRP A 26 8.06 0.10 0.98
CA TRP A 26 8.76 0.93 0.00
C TRP A 26 10.18 1.30 0.44
N GLU A 27 10.54 0.99 1.68
CA GLU A 27 11.83 1.28 2.31
C GLU A 27 12.99 0.54 1.63
N HIS A 28 12.68 -0.52 0.89
CA HIS A 28 13.64 -1.28 0.09
C HIS A 28 14.00 -0.61 -1.25
N LEU A 29 13.24 0.41 -1.67
CA LEU A 29 13.53 1.17 -2.88
C LEU A 29 14.66 2.16 -2.62
N ARG A 30 15.34 2.57 -3.71
CA ARG A 30 16.27 3.70 -3.68
C ARG A 30 15.54 4.96 -3.17
N ALA A 31 16.24 5.78 -2.37
CA ALA A 31 15.66 6.92 -1.66
C ALA A 31 14.88 7.88 -2.56
N ASP A 32 15.30 8.02 -3.82
CA ASP A 32 14.69 8.90 -4.81
C ASP A 32 13.37 8.36 -5.38
N LEU A 33 13.11 7.06 -5.27
CA LEU A 33 11.85 6.39 -5.69
C LEU A 33 10.88 6.15 -4.52
N GLN A 34 11.33 6.35 -3.28
CA GLN A 34 10.50 6.14 -2.11
C GLN A 34 9.26 7.05 -2.06
N PRO A 35 9.33 8.36 -2.40
CA PRO A 35 8.17 9.25 -2.28
C PRO A 35 6.95 8.80 -3.11
N VAL A 36 7.17 8.37 -4.35
CA VAL A 36 6.07 7.92 -5.22
C VAL A 36 5.43 6.62 -4.73
N SER A 37 6.23 5.68 -4.25
CA SER A 37 5.75 4.42 -3.68
C SER A 37 5.07 4.61 -2.32
N ALA A 38 5.60 5.52 -1.49
CA ALA A 38 5.06 5.86 -0.18
C ALA A 38 3.66 6.47 -0.26
N ALA A 39 3.36 7.28 -1.30
CA ALA A 39 2.02 7.83 -1.51
C ALA A 39 0.96 6.72 -1.65
N CYS A 40 1.23 5.68 -2.44
CA CYS A 40 0.34 4.53 -2.56
C CYS A 40 0.28 3.71 -1.27
N SER A 41 1.40 3.56 -0.56
CA SER A 41 1.44 2.86 0.72
C SER A 41 0.56 3.52 1.78
N ASN A 42 0.61 4.85 1.88
CA ASN A 42 -0.23 5.60 2.81
C ASN A 42 -1.71 5.39 2.51
N LEU A 43 -2.12 5.47 1.24
CA LEU A 43 -3.50 5.22 0.84
C LEU A 43 -3.92 3.76 1.13
N ALA A 44 -3.05 2.78 0.86
CA ALA A 44 -3.35 1.37 1.15
C ALA A 44 -3.61 1.13 2.65
N HIS A 45 -2.76 1.69 3.51
CA HIS A 45 -2.92 1.60 4.97
C HIS A 45 -4.18 2.34 5.44
N GLU A 46 -4.49 3.51 4.86
CA GLU A 46 -5.72 4.24 5.16
C GLU A 46 -6.97 3.41 4.86
N MET A 47 -7.06 2.84 3.66
CA MET A 47 -8.21 2.03 3.25
C MET A 47 -8.34 0.76 4.11
N ALA A 48 -7.22 0.13 4.47
CA ALA A 48 -7.24 -1.06 5.30
C ALA A 48 -7.70 -0.79 6.74
N ARG A 49 -7.43 0.41 7.28
CA ARG A 49 -7.89 0.84 8.61
C ARG A 49 -9.34 1.29 8.63
N THR A 50 -9.82 1.95 7.58
CA THR A 50 -11.12 2.64 7.57
C THR A 50 -12.27 1.83 6.96
N LEU A 51 -11.98 0.87 6.07
CA LEU A 51 -13.01 0.05 5.41
C LEU A 51 -13.10 -1.33 6.06
N PRO A 52 -14.28 -2.00 6.03
CA PRO A 52 -14.40 -3.38 6.47
C PRO A 52 -13.60 -4.34 5.59
N ASP A 53 -13.19 -5.50 6.15
CA ASP A 53 -12.54 -6.53 5.34
C ASP A 53 -13.56 -7.18 4.39
N GLY A 54 -13.12 -7.41 3.16
CA GLY A 54 -13.97 -8.01 2.15
C GLY A 54 -13.30 -8.10 0.78
N PRO A 55 -13.96 -8.77 -0.18
CA PRO A 55 -13.42 -8.97 -1.52
C PRO A 55 -13.11 -7.64 -2.23
N GLU A 56 -13.97 -6.62 -2.07
CA GLU A 56 -13.76 -5.31 -2.70
C GLU A 56 -12.55 -4.56 -2.13
N LEU A 57 -12.30 -4.62 -0.81
CA LEU A 57 -11.10 -4.03 -0.22
C LEU A 57 -9.84 -4.67 -0.81
N THR A 58 -9.78 -5.99 -0.84
CA THR A 58 -8.61 -6.70 -1.42
C THR A 58 -8.47 -6.45 -2.93
N ALA A 59 -9.57 -6.29 -3.66
CA ALA A 59 -9.55 -5.93 -5.08
C ALA A 59 -9.03 -4.50 -5.29
N GLY A 60 -9.45 -3.54 -4.46
CA GLY A 60 -8.93 -2.18 -4.48
C GLY A 60 -7.43 -2.13 -4.17
N LEU A 61 -6.98 -2.86 -3.14
CA LEU A 61 -5.56 -2.95 -2.79
C LEU A 61 -4.71 -3.55 -3.91
N ARG A 62 -5.21 -4.55 -4.65
CA ARG A 62 -4.50 -5.11 -5.82
C ARG A 62 -4.36 -4.09 -6.94
N LYS A 63 -5.43 -3.37 -7.27
CA LYS A 63 -5.40 -2.31 -8.29
C LYS A 63 -4.44 -1.18 -7.89
N LEU A 64 -4.44 -0.79 -6.61
CA LEU A 64 -3.53 0.23 -6.11
C LEU A 64 -2.07 -0.22 -6.13
N LEU A 65 -1.80 -1.51 -5.90
CA LEU A 65 -0.45 -2.08 -6.04
C LEU A 65 0.05 -2.01 -7.48
N GLU A 66 -0.80 -2.35 -8.45
CA GLU A 66 -0.49 -2.20 -9.87
C GLU A 66 -0.23 -0.72 -10.24
N ALA A 67 -1.04 0.20 -9.73
CA ALA A 67 -0.83 1.63 -9.91
C ALA A 67 0.51 2.11 -9.33
N LYS A 68 0.86 1.67 -8.12
CA LYS A 68 2.15 1.94 -7.47
C LYS A 68 3.32 1.54 -8.37
N ASP A 69 3.29 0.32 -8.90
CA ASP A 69 4.35 -0.20 -9.76
C ASP A 69 4.44 0.57 -11.08
N CYS A 70 3.30 0.97 -11.67
CA CYS A 70 3.26 1.86 -12.83
C CYS A 70 3.90 3.23 -12.55
N PHE A 71 3.57 3.86 -11.42
CA PHE A 71 4.11 5.17 -11.08
C PHE A 71 5.62 5.12 -10.81
N VAL A 72 6.12 4.07 -10.15
CA VAL A 72 7.56 3.86 -9.98
C VAL A 72 8.26 3.71 -11.32
N ARG A 73 7.72 2.93 -12.27
CA ARG A 73 8.29 2.82 -13.62
C ARG A 73 8.33 4.16 -14.35
N ALA A 74 7.25 4.94 -14.29
CA ALA A 74 7.19 6.26 -14.90
C ALA A 74 8.24 7.23 -14.31
N ASP A 75 8.45 7.20 -12.99
CA ASP A 75 9.49 8.01 -12.33
C ASP A 75 10.91 7.57 -12.75
N VAL A 76 11.13 6.26 -12.92
CA VAL A 76 12.40 5.74 -13.46
C VAL A 76 12.64 6.22 -14.89
N GLU A 77 11.63 6.14 -15.76
CA GLU A 77 11.72 6.62 -17.15
C GLU A 77 12.02 8.12 -17.23
N ALA A 78 11.33 8.93 -16.42
CA ALA A 78 11.52 10.39 -16.39
C ALA A 78 12.92 10.83 -15.95
N ARG A 79 13.69 9.96 -15.28
CA ARG A 79 15.08 10.23 -14.83
C ARG A 79 16.14 9.74 -15.80
N ASN A 80 15.78 8.82 -16.69
CA ASN A 80 16.68 8.23 -17.67
C ASN A 80 16.63 8.95 -19.04
N GLY A 81 15.67 9.86 -19.23
CA GLY A 81 15.58 10.76 -20.39
C GLY A 81 16.15 12.13 -20.08
#